data_AF-A0A841JPF1-F1
#
_entry.id   AF-A0A841JPF1-F1
#
_cell.length_a   1.000
_cell.length_b   1.000
_cell.length_c   1.000
_cell.angle_alpha   90.00
_cell.angle_beta   90.00
_cell.angle_gamma   90.00
#
_symmetry.space_group_name_H-M   'P 1'
#
loop_
_entity.id
_entity.type
_entity.pdbx_description
1 polymer ?
#
loop_
_entity_poly.entity_id
_entity_poly.type
_entity_poly.pdbx_seq_one_letter_code
_entity_poly.pdbx_strand_id
1 'polypeptide(L)' 'MHCANPNCSSESKYFRGGSLHCIDCGEAAGEQFRGARRPLIWFCPDCAAHWAVETWRPAGQQMRCLSSPLHAGDLPISA' A
#
# COMPACT_ATOMS: atom_id res chain seq x y z
N MET A 1 -2.16 11.54 -8.83
CA MET A 1 -1.95 10.13 -8.40
C MET A 1 -2.60 9.97 -7.04
N HIS A 2 -3.50 9.01 -6.91
CA HIS A 2 -4.22 8.76 -5.66
C HIS A 2 -3.45 7.80 -4.75
N CYS A 3 -3.58 8.00 -3.46
CA CYS A 3 -3.06 7.06 -2.47
C CYS A 3 -3.74 5.69 -2.63
N ALA A 4 -2.96 4.62 -2.56
CA ALA A 4 -3.45 3.24 -2.73
C ALA A 4 -4.22 2.71 -1.51
N ASN A 5 -4.17 3.40 -0.37
CA ASN A 5 -5.05 3.12 0.76
C ASN A 5 -6.49 3.54 0.40
N PRO A 6 -7.46 2.61 0.32
CA PRO A 6 -8.83 2.91 -0.10
C PRO A 6 -9.58 3.85 0.86
N ASN A 7 -9.12 3.95 2.11
CA ASN A 7 -9.70 4.85 3.11
C ASN A 7 -9.01 6.23 3.11
N CYS A 8 -8.07 6.47 2.20
CA CYS A 8 -7.35 7.73 2.08
C CYS A 8 -7.73 8.44 0.78
N SER A 9 -8.12 9.71 0.88
CA SER A 9 -8.44 10.56 -0.27
C SER A 9 -7.25 11.41 -0.75
N SER A 10 -6.04 11.18 -0.21
CA SER A 10 -4.87 11.96 -0.57
C SER A 10 -4.53 11.78 -2.06
N GLU A 11 -4.34 12.91 -2.73
CA GLU A 11 -3.87 12.96 -4.10
C GLU A 11 -2.64 13.86 -4.19
N SER A 12 -1.67 13.46 -5.02
CA SER A 12 -0.57 14.34 -5.38
C SER A 12 -0.37 14.44 -6.89
N LYS A 13 -0.06 15.66 -7.34
CA LYS A 13 0.43 15.96 -8.70
C LYS A 13 1.92 15.64 -8.85
N TYR A 14 2.70 15.67 -7.77
CA TYR A 14 4.15 15.45 -7.78
C TYR A 14 4.57 14.53 -6.63
N PHE A 15 5.45 13.57 -6.90
CA PHE A 15 5.99 12.68 -5.87
C PHE A 15 7.06 13.39 -5.03
N ARG A 16 6.62 14.27 -4.12
CA ARG A 16 7.50 14.97 -3.17
C ARG A 16 7.58 14.28 -1.81
N GLY A 17 6.83 13.20 -1.60
CA GLY A 17 6.81 12.43 -0.37
C GLY A 17 5.98 11.15 -0.49
N GLY A 18 6.05 10.32 0.55
CA GLY A 18 5.43 9.00 0.59
C GLY A 18 6.31 7.92 -0.01
N SER A 19 5.70 6.80 -0.39
CA SER A 19 6.41 5.63 -0.92
C SER A 19 5.76 5.14 -2.20
N LEU A 20 6.57 4.85 -3.21
CA LEU A 20 6.14 4.30 -4.49
C LEU A 20 6.54 2.82 -4.56
N HIS A 21 5.62 1.94 -4.94
CA HIS A 21 5.85 0.50 -4.98
C HIS A 21 5.36 -0.11 -6.29
N CYS A 22 6.03 -1.16 -6.73
CA CYS A 22 5.58 -1.99 -7.83
C CYS A 22 4.79 -3.18 -7.28
N ILE A 23 3.60 -3.44 -7.81
CA ILE A 23 2.82 -4.64 -7.50
C ILE A 23 2.55 -5.46 -8.76
N ASP A 24 2.28 -6.74 -8.57
CA ASP A 24 1.81 -7.68 -9.57
C ASP A 24 0.28 -7.73 -9.51
N CYS A 25 -0.38 -7.49 -10.64
CA CYS A 25 -1.84 -7.56 -10.74
C CYS A 25 -2.36 -8.87 -11.36
N GLY A 26 -1.52 -9.90 -11.43
CA GLY A 26 -1.99 -11.28 -11.62
C GLY A 26 -2.70 -11.52 -12.95
N GLU A 27 -1.97 -11.41 -14.06
CA GLU A 27 -2.24 -12.12 -15.33
C GLU A 27 -1.07 -11.93 -16.31
N ALA A 28 0.13 -12.30 -15.85
CA ALA A 28 1.36 -12.18 -16.65
C ALA A 28 2.45 -13.19 -16.27
N ALA A 29 2.13 -14.22 -15.49
CA ALA A 29 3.06 -15.27 -15.08
C ALA A 29 3.20 -16.35 -16.17
N GLY A 30 3.30 -15.92 -17.43
CA GLY A 30 3.41 -16.78 -18.60
C GLY A 30 4.09 -16.01 -19.72
N GLU A 31 5.41 -16.05 -19.72
CA GLU A 31 6.19 -16.10 -20.97
C GLU A 31 6.01 -14.97 -22.00
N GLN A 32 5.78 -13.70 -21.61
CA GLN A 32 5.91 -12.58 -22.57
C GLN A 32 6.00 -11.16 -21.94
N PHE A 33 6.79 -10.95 -20.88
CA PHE A 33 6.91 -9.61 -20.27
C PHE A 33 8.29 -8.95 -20.52
N ARG A 34 8.62 -8.71 -21.79
CA ARG A 34 9.71 -7.79 -22.20
C ARG A 34 9.24 -6.35 -22.44
N GLY A 35 8.12 -5.92 -21.85
CA GLY A 35 7.64 -4.55 -22.05
C GLY A 35 6.33 -4.14 -21.39
N ALA A 36 5.60 -5.04 -20.74
CA ALA A 36 4.32 -4.69 -20.14
C ALA A 36 4.53 -4.03 -18.75
N ARG A 37 3.95 -2.84 -18.62
CA ARG A 37 4.15 -1.88 -17.53
C ARG A 37 3.65 -2.51 -16.22
N ARG A 38 4.56 -2.76 -15.28
CA ARG A 38 4.17 -3.16 -13.92
C ARG A 38 3.35 -2.02 -13.30
N PRO A 39 2.19 -2.30 -12.70
CA PRO A 39 1.40 -1.28 -12.05
C PRO A 39 2.17 -0.72 -10.85
N LEU A 40 2.27 0.61 -10.82
CA LEU A 40 2.86 1.37 -9.73
C LEU A 40 1.75 1.87 -8.83
N ILE A 41 1.89 1.62 -7.53
CA ILE A 41 1.03 2.19 -6.49
C ILE A 41 1.83 3.18 -5.66
N TRP A 42 1.13 4.16 -5.10
CA TRP A 42 1.72 5.18 -4.24
C TRP A 42 0.97 5.26 -2.92
N PHE A 43 1.69 5.31 -1.81
CA PHE A 43 1.15 5.69 -0.51
C PHE A 43 1.63 7.10 -0.17
N CYS A 44 0.73 7.96 0.30
CA CYS A 44 1.08 9.28 0.83
C CYS A 44 2.00 9.15 2.05
N PRO A 45 2.69 10.23 2.50
CA PRO A 45 3.59 10.20 3.66
C PRO A 45 2.98 9.54 4.90
N ASP A 46 1.71 9.82 5.19
CA ASP A 46 1.02 9.28 6.36
C ASP A 46 0.74 7.78 6.19
N CYS A 47 0.22 7.36 5.02
CA CYS A 47 -0.09 5.95 4.77
C CYS A 47 1.17 5.09 4.60
N ALA A 48 2.28 5.67 4.11
CA ALA A 48 3.54 4.95 3.92
C ALA A 48 4.12 4.41 5.24
N ALA A 49 3.78 5.02 6.38
CA ALA A 49 4.18 4.51 7.70
C ALA A 49 3.35 3.31 8.18
N HIS A 50 2.15 3.13 7.62
CA HIS A 50 1.17 2.14 8.08
C HIS A 50 0.93 1.01 7.10
N TRP A 51 1.52 1.06 5.91
CA TRP A 51 1.31 0.08 4.84
C TRP A 51 2.64 -0.50 4.37
N ALA A 52 2.68 -1.82 4.20
CA ALA A 52 3.78 -2.54 3.59
C ALA A 52 3.35 -3.17 2.26
N VAL A 53 4.31 -3.28 1.35
CA VAL A 53 4.16 -4.04 0.10
C VAL A 53 5.04 -5.28 0.17
N GLU A 54 4.39 -6.44 0.22
CA GLU A 54 5.02 -7.76 0.30
C GLU A 54 5.02 -8.38 -1.11
N THR A 55 6.00 -8.03 -1.95
CA THR A 55 6.03 -8.42 -3.38
C THR A 55 6.13 -9.93 -3.62
N TRP A 56 6.49 -10.72 -2.61
CA TRP A 56 6.53 -12.18 -2.67
C TRP A 56 5.14 -12.82 -2.55
N ARG A 57 4.11 -12.05 -2.15
CA ARG A 57 2.73 -12.55 -2.10
C ARG A 57 2.09 -12.62 -3.48
N PRO A 58 1.05 -13.45 -3.64
CA PRO A 58 0.25 -13.46 -4.85
C PRO A 58 -0.31 -12.08 -5.20
N ALA A 59 -0.51 -11.87 -6.49
CA ALA A 59 -1.15 -10.68 -7.00
C ALA A 59 -2.48 -10.37 -6.29
N GLY A 60 -2.73 -9.09 -6.05
CA GLY A 60 -3.89 -8.64 -5.27
C GLY A 60 -3.78 -8.83 -3.75
N GLN A 61 -2.77 -9.55 -3.24
CA GLN A 61 -2.53 -9.75 -1.80
C GLN A 61 -1.24 -9.08 -1.29
N GLN A 62 -0.53 -8.34 -2.16
CA GLN A 62 0.77 -7.77 -1.84
C GLN A 62 0.68 -6.54 -0.92
N MET A 63 -0.47 -5.89 -0.79
CA MET A 63 -0.65 -4.75 0.11
C MET A 63 -1.11 -5.23 1.48
N ARG A 64 -0.41 -4.82 2.54
CA ARG A 64 -0.77 -5.13 3.92
C ARG A 64 -0.76 -3.88 4.78
N CYS A 65 -1.85 -3.69 5.52
CA CYS A 65 -1.89 -2.71 6.60
C CYS A 65 -1.09 -3.25 7.80
N LEU A 66 -0.03 -2.54 8.19
CA LEU A 66 0.81 -2.85 9.35
C LEU A 66 0.13 -2.42 10.67
N SER A 67 -0.70 -1.38 10.61
CA SER A 67 -1.59 -1.01 11.70
C SER A 67 -2.81 -1.92 11.68
N SER A 68 -2.71 -3.08 12.32
CA SER A 68 -3.91 -3.68 12.91
C SER A 68 -4.54 -2.65 13.84
N PRO A 69 -5.88 -2.51 13.87
CA PRO A 69 -6.53 -1.74 14.92
C PRO A 69 -6.30 -2.51 16.22
N LEU A 70 -5.20 -2.20 16.91
CA LEU A 70 -5.19 -2.32 18.35
C LEU A 70 -6.38 -1.47 18.79
N HIS A 71 -7.35 -2.14 19.41
CA HIS A 71 -8.43 -1.51 20.14
C HIS A 71 -7.81 -0.41 21.02
N ALA A 72 -7.89 0.83 20.54
CA ALA A 72 -7.64 2.03 21.31
C ALA A 72 -8.89 2.21 22.19
N GLY A 73 -8.96 1.43 23.26
CA GLY A 73 -10.13 1.39 24.11
C GLY A 73 -9.92 0.45 25.28
N ASP A 74 -8.87 0.67 26.08
CA ASP A 74 -8.93 0.45 27.53
C ASP A 74 -7.69 1.02 28.20
N LEU A 75 -7.74 2.31 28.54
CA LEU A 75 -7.14 2.94 29.72
C LEU A 75 -7.68 4.38 29.74
N PRO A 76 -7.93 5.04 30.90
CA PRO A 76 -7.64 4.62 32.28
C PRO A 76 -8.85 4.79 33.24
N ILE A 77 -8.73 4.33 34.49
CA ILE A 77 -9.07 5.12 35.70
C ILE A 77 -8.40 4.44 36.90
N SER A 78 -7.58 5.23 37.58
CA SER A 78 -7.03 4.98 38.91
C SER A 78 -8.11 4.66 39.94
N ALA A 79 -7.84 3.70 40.82
CA ALA A 79 -8.26 3.70 42.21
C ALA A 79 -7.25 2.89 43.03
#